data_AF-A0A8C2ZBE1-F1
#
_entry.id   AF-A0A8C2ZBE1-F1
#
_cell.length_a   1.000
_cell.length_b   1.000
_cell.length_c   1.000
_cell.angle_alpha   90.00
_cell.angle_beta   90.00
_cell.angle_gamma   90.00
#
_symmetry.space_group_name_H-M   'P 1'
#
loop_
_entity.id
_entity.type
_entity.pdbx_description
1 polymer ?
#
loop_
_entity_poly.entity_id
_entity_poly.type
_entity_poly.pdbx_seq_one_letter_code
_entity_poly.pdbx_strand_id
1 'polypeptide(L)'
;MRFLPTEAEVKLLRQYERDRKPLEALSDEDRFMMQFSRIERLNQRMSIMTFMGNFTDNVQMLTPQLHAMIAASVSIKSSQKLKKILEIILALGNYMNSSKRGAVYGFKLQSLDLLLETKSTDRKQTLLHYIANVVREKYPSKCLFYNELHYVDKAAAVSLENVLCDVKELQRGMELTWREFSVQHNALLKDFISRHEARLSKDAFEDVVKFFGESSKTMPPSVFFPIFVRFIKAYRVSEQENEQRRRQEQMLLEKQETLLPQSPSQRGKRQQQELFTELRRRQVKDSCHVYEGKDGAIEDIITEREIHYRERDRHYITQRERERDITSQREREIH
;
A
#
# COMPACT_ATOMS: atom_id res chain seq x y z
N MET A 1 -21.32 -5.25 -33.30
CA MET A 1 -22.53 -4.64 -32.71
C MET A 1 -23.02 -3.39 -33.44
N ARG A 2 -22.18 -2.64 -34.18
CA ARG A 2 -22.62 -1.40 -34.87
C ARG A 2 -23.64 -1.60 -36.01
N PHE A 3 -23.76 -2.81 -36.54
CA PHE A 3 -24.67 -3.14 -37.65
C PHE A 3 -25.82 -4.07 -37.20
N LEU A 4 -26.29 -3.92 -35.95
CA LEU A 4 -27.51 -4.60 -35.52
C LEU A 4 -28.71 -3.91 -36.16
N PRO A 5 -29.62 -4.65 -36.82
CA PRO A 5 -30.77 -4.03 -37.47
C PRO A 5 -31.65 -3.36 -36.41
N THR A 6 -31.99 -2.11 -36.64
CA THR A 6 -32.85 -1.31 -35.76
C THR A 6 -34.27 -1.85 -35.77
N GLU A 7 -35.05 -1.55 -34.74
CA GLU A 7 -36.45 -2.01 -34.69
C GLU A 7 -37.29 -1.53 -35.89
N ALA A 8 -36.97 -0.35 -36.44
CA ALA A 8 -37.61 0.17 -37.63
C ALA A 8 -37.26 -0.67 -38.87
N GLU A 9 -35.98 -0.99 -39.07
CA GLU A 9 -35.51 -1.84 -40.17
C GLU A 9 -36.07 -3.26 -40.06
N VAL A 10 -36.08 -3.85 -38.86
CA VAL A 10 -36.67 -5.17 -38.62
C VAL A 10 -38.16 -5.18 -38.97
N LYS A 11 -38.91 -4.13 -38.62
CA LYS A 11 -40.33 -4.01 -39.00
C LYS A 11 -40.52 -3.93 -40.51
N LEU A 12 -39.68 -3.14 -41.19
CA LEU A 12 -39.73 -2.98 -42.65
C LEU A 12 -39.42 -4.31 -43.36
N LEU A 13 -38.36 -5.00 -42.94
CA LEU A 13 -37.96 -6.29 -43.50
C LEU A 13 -39.02 -7.37 -43.25
N ARG A 14 -39.62 -7.42 -42.06
CA ARG A 14 -40.73 -8.34 -41.75
C ARG A 14 -41.98 -8.06 -42.56
N GLN A 15 -42.29 -6.79 -42.83
CA GLN A 15 -43.40 -6.43 -43.70
C GLN A 15 -43.13 -6.84 -45.14
N TYR A 16 -41.91 -6.63 -45.63
CA TYR A 16 -41.49 -7.05 -46.97
C TYR A 16 -41.59 -8.58 -47.14
N GLU A 17 -41.14 -9.36 -46.15
CA GLU A 17 -41.28 -10.83 -46.13
C GLU A 17 -42.77 -11.25 -46.10
N ARG A 18 -43.60 -10.57 -45.29
CA ARG A 18 -45.05 -10.84 -45.21
C ARG A 18 -45.77 -10.57 -46.53
N ASP A 19 -45.38 -9.51 -47.25
CA ASP A 19 -45.94 -9.14 -48.55
C ASP A 19 -45.52 -10.12 -49.68
N ARG A 20 -44.72 -11.15 -49.38
CA ARG A 20 -44.19 -12.14 -50.34
C ARG A 20 -43.48 -11.52 -51.54
N LYS A 21 -42.80 -10.39 -51.32
CA LYS A 21 -42.01 -9.71 -52.35
C LYS A 21 -40.76 -10.54 -52.69
N PRO A 22 -40.30 -10.54 -53.96
CA PRO A 22 -39.18 -11.37 -54.40
C PRO A 22 -37.88 -10.99 -53.68
N LEU A 23 -37.26 -11.97 -53.03
CA LEU A 23 -36.03 -11.76 -52.25
C LEU A 23 -34.83 -11.47 -53.15
N GLU A 24 -34.91 -11.88 -54.41
CA GLU A 24 -33.93 -11.64 -55.48
C GLU A 24 -33.84 -10.15 -55.83
N ALA A 25 -34.91 -9.38 -55.58
CA ALA A 25 -34.96 -7.94 -55.82
C ALA A 25 -34.32 -7.10 -54.70
N LEU A 26 -33.98 -7.70 -53.57
CA LEU A 26 -33.23 -7.05 -52.50
C LEU A 26 -31.74 -6.96 -52.85
N SER A 27 -31.03 -6.00 -52.24
CA SER A 27 -29.57 -5.99 -52.24
C SER A 27 -29.02 -7.17 -51.43
N ASP A 28 -27.73 -7.50 -51.60
CA ASP A 28 -27.10 -8.55 -50.80
C ASP A 28 -27.03 -8.15 -49.31
N GLU A 29 -26.87 -6.86 -49.03
CA GLU A 29 -26.90 -6.28 -47.70
C GLU A 29 -28.28 -6.44 -47.04
N ASP A 30 -29.36 -6.15 -47.76
CA ASP A 30 -30.72 -6.29 -47.26
C ASP A 30 -31.11 -7.76 -47.07
N ARG A 31 -30.66 -8.65 -47.98
CA ARG A 31 -30.80 -10.10 -47.80
C ARG A 31 -30.09 -10.57 -46.53
N PHE A 32 -28.87 -10.10 -46.29
CA PHE A 32 -28.15 -10.40 -45.06
C PHE A 32 -28.89 -9.87 -43.83
N MET A 33 -29.31 -8.60 -43.81
CA MET A 33 -30.05 -8.02 -42.69
C MET A 33 -31.37 -8.74 -42.42
N MET A 34 -32.07 -9.17 -43.46
CA MET A 34 -33.28 -9.96 -43.32
C MET A 34 -33.00 -11.30 -42.64
N GLN A 35 -32.02 -12.08 -43.11
CA GLN A 35 -31.64 -13.34 -42.44
C GLN A 35 -31.12 -13.11 -41.01
N PHE A 36 -30.34 -12.06 -40.81
CA PHE A 36 -29.80 -11.70 -39.51
C PHE A 36 -30.90 -11.33 -38.51
N SER A 37 -31.93 -10.59 -38.95
CA SER A 37 -33.10 -10.20 -38.14
C SER A 37 -34.04 -11.35 -37.76
N ARG A 38 -33.97 -12.49 -38.47
CA ARG A 38 -34.74 -13.71 -38.15
C ARG A 38 -34.19 -14.43 -36.93
N ILE A 39 -32.95 -14.13 -36.52
CA ILE A 39 -32.36 -14.71 -35.32
C ILE A 39 -33.10 -14.18 -34.09
N GLU A 40 -33.74 -15.08 -33.35
CA GLU A 40 -34.41 -14.73 -32.10
C GLU A 40 -33.42 -14.19 -31.06
N ARG A 41 -33.84 -13.13 -30.34
CA ARG A 41 -33.04 -12.49 -29.27
C ARG A 41 -31.63 -12.11 -29.72
N LEU A 42 -31.49 -11.68 -30.99
CA LEU A 42 -30.20 -11.36 -31.60
C LEU A 42 -29.37 -10.40 -30.74
N ASN A 43 -29.97 -9.32 -30.23
CA ASN A 43 -29.29 -8.31 -29.42
C ASN A 43 -28.67 -8.92 -28.16
N GLN A 44 -29.42 -9.79 -27.46
CA GLN A 44 -28.93 -10.46 -26.25
C GLN A 44 -27.86 -11.49 -26.58
N ARG A 45 -28.04 -12.29 -27.64
CA ARG A 45 -27.04 -13.25 -28.11
C ARG A 45 -25.73 -12.59 -28.47
N MET A 46 -25.76 -11.47 -29.20
CA MET A 46 -24.57 -10.70 -29.57
C MET A 46 -23.89 -10.08 -28.35
N SER A 47 -24.67 -9.60 -27.38
CA SER A 47 -24.15 -9.07 -26.12
C SER A 47 -23.45 -10.14 -25.29
N ILE A 48 -24.04 -11.33 -25.17
CA ILE A 48 -23.44 -12.46 -24.45
C ILE A 48 -22.21 -12.99 -25.17
N MET A 49 -22.26 -13.18 -26.49
CA MET A 49 -21.09 -13.64 -27.25
C MET A 49 -19.91 -12.68 -27.09
N THR A 50 -20.16 -11.37 -27.12
CA THR A 50 -19.14 -10.35 -26.86
C THR A 50 -18.60 -10.45 -25.43
N PHE A 51 -19.49 -10.58 -24.44
CA PHE A 51 -19.11 -10.74 -23.04
C PHE A 51 -18.26 -11.99 -22.81
N MET A 52 -18.70 -13.15 -23.29
CA MET A 52 -17.99 -14.42 -23.16
C MET A 52 -16.61 -14.36 -23.82
N GLY A 53 -16.50 -13.75 -25.01
CA GLY A 53 -15.23 -13.57 -25.71
C GLY A 53 -14.24 -12.71 -24.92
N ASN A 54 -14.70 -11.61 -24.32
CA ASN A 54 -13.84 -10.67 -23.61
C ASN A 54 -13.63 -11.02 -22.12
N PHE A 55 -14.38 -12.00 -21.59
CA PHE A 55 -14.41 -12.28 -20.16
C PHE A 55 -13.02 -12.58 -19.58
N THR A 56 -12.29 -13.47 -20.24
CA THR A 56 -10.98 -13.92 -19.76
C THR A 56 -9.98 -12.77 -19.75
N ASP A 57 -9.96 -11.95 -20.80
CA ASP A 57 -9.05 -10.82 -20.92
C ASP A 57 -9.36 -9.75 -19.87
N ASN A 58 -10.65 -9.43 -19.67
CA ASN A 58 -11.09 -8.49 -18.65
C ASN A 58 -10.65 -8.95 -17.24
N VAL A 59 -10.86 -10.23 -16.91
CA VAL A 59 -10.42 -10.78 -15.62
C VAL A 59 -8.89 -10.77 -15.49
N GLN A 60 -8.16 -11.12 -16.56
CA GLN A 60 -6.69 -11.08 -16.57
C GLN A 60 -6.13 -9.66 -16.39
N MET A 61 -6.84 -8.63 -16.86
CA MET A 61 -6.45 -7.23 -16.64
C MET A 61 -6.80 -6.72 -15.24
N LEU A 62 -7.91 -7.17 -14.65
CA LEU A 62 -8.35 -6.74 -13.31
C LEU A 62 -7.59 -7.40 -12.17
N THR A 63 -7.36 -8.71 -12.27
CA THR A 63 -6.72 -9.52 -11.23
C THR A 63 -5.41 -8.92 -10.69
N PRO A 64 -4.43 -8.52 -11.54
CA PRO A 64 -3.16 -7.97 -11.04
C PRO A 64 -3.33 -6.62 -10.35
N GLN A 65 -4.30 -5.79 -10.75
CA GLN A 65 -4.57 -4.50 -10.11
C GLN A 65 -5.07 -4.70 -8.68
N LEU A 66 -6.02 -5.61 -8.49
CA LEU A 66 -6.54 -5.98 -7.17
C LEU A 66 -5.45 -6.61 -6.30
N HIS A 67 -4.69 -7.56 -6.83
CA HIS A 67 -3.58 -8.18 -6.10
C HIS A 67 -2.53 -7.15 -5.67
N ALA A 68 -2.18 -6.19 -6.53
CA ALA A 68 -1.24 -5.13 -6.17
C ALA A 68 -1.77 -4.27 -5.01
N MET A 69 -3.05 -3.89 -5.06
CA MET A 69 -3.68 -3.13 -3.98
C MET A 69 -3.69 -3.90 -2.66
N ILE A 70 -4.16 -5.16 -2.67
CA ILE A 70 -4.22 -6.01 -1.47
C ILE A 70 -2.82 -6.20 -0.89
N ALA A 71 -1.86 -6.60 -1.73
CA ALA A 71 -0.48 -6.84 -1.30
C ALA A 71 0.15 -5.57 -0.72
N ALA A 72 -0.05 -4.42 -1.35
CA ALA A 72 0.44 -3.13 -0.84
C ALA A 72 -0.16 -2.80 0.53
N SER A 73 -1.48 -2.91 0.66
CA SER A 73 -2.17 -2.64 1.92
C SER A 73 -1.77 -3.57 3.05
N VAL A 74 -1.69 -4.87 2.78
CA VAL A 74 -1.25 -5.86 3.77
C VAL A 74 0.19 -5.55 4.18
N SER A 75 1.09 -5.29 3.22
CA SER A 75 2.50 -5.01 3.51
C SER A 75 2.71 -3.74 4.35
N ILE A 76 1.94 -2.68 4.08
CA ILE A 76 1.94 -1.44 4.87
C ILE A 76 1.41 -1.71 6.28
N LYS A 77 0.28 -2.42 6.39
CA LYS A 77 -0.39 -2.70 7.67
C LYS A 77 0.45 -3.62 8.56
N SER A 78 1.15 -4.60 7.99
CA SER A 78 1.91 -5.60 8.74
C SER A 78 3.34 -5.17 9.09
N SER A 79 3.90 -4.17 8.40
CA SER A 79 5.30 -3.77 8.59
C SER A 79 5.53 -3.15 9.98
N GLN A 80 6.20 -3.93 10.84
CA GLN A 80 6.63 -3.47 12.16
C GLN A 80 7.75 -2.42 12.05
N LYS A 81 8.56 -2.49 11.00
CA LYS A 81 9.61 -1.49 10.76
C LYS A 81 8.98 -0.14 10.42
N LEU A 82 8.01 -0.10 9.50
CA LEU A 82 7.29 1.14 9.18
C LEU A 82 6.61 1.74 10.43
N LYS A 83 5.94 0.91 11.23
CA LYS A 83 5.34 1.35 12.51
C LYS A 83 6.38 2.04 13.39
N LYS A 84 7.58 1.47 13.53
CA LYS A 84 8.64 2.07 14.34
C LYS A 84 9.14 3.41 13.79
N ILE A 85 9.26 3.54 12.46
CA ILE A 85 9.62 4.81 11.82
C ILE A 85 8.56 5.89 12.11
N LEU A 86 7.28 5.55 11.99
CA LEU A 86 6.17 6.47 12.31
C LEU A 86 6.16 6.87 13.79
N GLU A 87 6.49 5.96 14.71
CA GLU A 87 6.66 6.28 16.14
C GLU A 87 7.78 7.28 16.40
N ILE A 88 8.94 7.13 15.72
CA ILE A 88 10.07 8.04 15.84
C ILE A 88 9.67 9.43 15.32
N ILE A 89 8.99 9.49 14.17
CA ILE A 89 8.46 10.74 13.62
C ILE A 89 7.49 11.42 14.60
N LEU A 90 6.58 10.64 15.21
CA LEU A 90 5.64 11.15 16.19
C LEU A 90 6.35 11.69 17.44
N ALA A 91 7.36 10.98 17.94
CA ALA A 91 8.13 11.40 19.11
C ALA A 91 8.89 12.71 18.83
N LEU A 92 9.58 12.81 17.70
CA LEU A 92 10.29 14.01 17.28
C LEU A 92 9.33 15.19 17.04
N GLY A 93 8.21 14.94 16.34
CA GLY A 93 7.19 15.95 16.11
C GLY A 93 6.58 16.48 17.41
N ASN A 94 6.31 15.60 18.38
CA ASN A 94 5.83 16.00 19.71
C ASN A 94 6.86 16.80 20.47
N TYR A 95 8.13 16.40 20.44
CA TYR A 95 9.22 17.15 21.08
C TYR A 95 9.31 18.57 20.52
N MET A 96 9.33 18.72 19.18
CA MET A 96 9.41 20.02 18.50
C MET A 96 8.18 20.92 18.73
N ASN A 97 6.99 20.33 18.95
CA ASN A 97 5.73 21.07 19.10
C ASN A 97 5.21 21.18 20.55
N SER A 98 5.94 20.61 21.51
CA SER A 98 5.55 20.51 22.92
C SER A 98 5.21 21.85 23.57
N SER A 99 5.85 22.94 23.16
CA SER A 99 5.65 24.26 23.75
C SER A 99 4.39 25.00 23.27
N LYS A 100 3.70 24.55 22.22
CA LYS A 100 2.55 25.28 21.63
C LYS A 100 1.26 24.49 21.45
N ARG A 101 1.32 23.16 21.29
CA ARG A 101 0.16 22.36 20.85
C ARG A 101 -0.12 21.12 21.71
N GLY A 102 0.63 20.93 22.80
CA GLY A 102 0.53 19.74 23.64
C GLY A 102 1.02 18.46 22.94
N ALA A 103 0.96 17.33 23.64
CA ALA A 103 1.34 16.03 23.09
C ALA A 103 0.18 15.39 22.33
N VAL A 104 0.45 14.90 21.11
CA VAL A 104 -0.52 14.18 20.29
C VAL A 104 -0.18 12.70 20.18
N TYR A 105 -1.21 11.87 19.96
CA TYR A 105 -1.09 10.41 19.85
C TYR A 105 -0.92 9.92 18.40
N GLY A 106 -0.97 10.82 17.42
CA GLY A 106 -0.83 10.50 16.00
C GLY A 106 -0.82 11.75 15.13
N PHE A 107 -0.54 11.54 13.84
CA PHE A 107 -0.56 12.60 12.82
C PHE A 107 -1.25 12.08 11.56
N LYS A 108 -1.77 13.00 10.74
CA LYS A 108 -2.33 12.66 9.42
C LYS A 108 -1.18 12.29 8.48
N LEU A 109 -1.37 11.29 7.62
CA LEU A 109 -0.31 10.83 6.69
C LEU A 109 0.27 11.93 5.79
N GLN A 110 -0.53 12.94 5.45
CA GLN A 110 -0.08 14.13 4.71
C GLN A 110 1.09 14.86 5.39
N SER A 111 1.22 14.76 6.72
CA SER A 111 2.34 15.34 7.46
C SER A 111 3.70 14.73 7.10
N LEU A 112 3.75 13.57 6.43
CA LEU A 112 5.01 12.98 5.95
C LEU A 112 5.66 13.86 4.87
N ASP A 113 4.87 14.54 4.04
CA ASP A 113 5.40 15.45 3.02
C ASP A 113 6.12 16.67 3.67
N LEU A 114 5.66 17.11 4.85
CA LEU A 114 6.26 18.23 5.60
C LEU A 114 7.67 17.91 6.15
N LEU A 115 8.02 16.63 6.28
CA LEU A 115 9.36 16.23 6.74
C LEU A 115 10.46 16.58 5.73
N LEU A 116 10.09 16.68 4.45
CA LEU A 116 10.99 17.10 3.38
C LEU A 116 11.16 18.62 3.36
N GLU A 117 10.13 19.36 3.77
CA GLU A 117 10.12 20.83 3.76
C GLU A 117 10.81 21.43 4.98
N THR A 118 10.73 20.74 6.13
CA THR A 118 11.31 21.22 7.38
C THR A 118 12.83 21.10 7.32
N LYS A 119 13.54 22.23 7.29
CA LYS A 119 15.00 22.29 7.21
C LYS A 119 15.64 22.67 8.55
N SER A 120 16.89 22.26 8.72
CA SER A 120 17.75 22.74 9.80
C SER A 120 17.97 24.26 9.71
N THR A 121 18.39 24.87 10.81
CA THR A 121 18.69 26.33 10.88
C THR A 121 19.73 26.76 9.87
N ASP A 122 20.74 25.92 9.61
CA ASP A 122 21.78 26.13 8.62
C ASP A 122 21.37 25.73 7.18
N ARG A 123 20.13 25.27 6.98
CA ARG A 123 19.55 24.81 5.71
C ARG A 123 20.33 23.70 4.99
N LYS A 124 21.27 23.04 5.68
CA LYS A 124 22.11 21.98 5.08
C LYS A 124 21.41 20.62 5.03
N GLN A 125 20.38 20.41 5.84
CA GLN A 125 19.66 19.14 5.88
C GLN A 125 18.18 19.33 6.21
N THR A 126 17.35 18.35 5.84
CA THR A 126 15.93 18.33 6.20
C THR A 126 15.71 17.52 7.47
N LEU A 127 14.52 17.62 8.06
CA LEU A 127 14.12 16.78 9.19
C LEU A 127 14.17 15.29 8.80
N LEU A 128 13.83 14.95 7.56
CA LEU A 128 13.95 13.58 7.06
C LEU A 128 15.40 13.06 7.07
N HIS A 129 16.38 13.90 6.72
CA HIS A 129 17.81 13.55 6.84
C HIS A 129 18.20 13.26 8.28
N TYR A 130 17.76 14.10 9.21
CA TYR A 130 18.01 13.90 10.63
C TYR A 130 17.39 12.59 11.13
N ILE A 131 16.13 12.32 10.77
CA ILE A 131 15.44 11.07 11.12
C ILE A 131 16.19 9.86 10.55
N ALA A 132 16.61 9.89 9.29
CA ALA A 132 17.36 8.80 8.66
C ALA A 132 18.67 8.51 9.41
N ASN A 133 19.39 9.54 9.88
CA ASN A 133 20.59 9.36 10.71
C ASN A 133 20.27 8.74 12.07
N VAL A 134 19.24 9.24 12.76
CA VAL A 134 18.81 8.67 14.06
C VAL A 134 18.41 7.21 13.93
N VAL A 135 17.65 6.86 12.88
CA VAL A 135 17.26 5.48 12.60
C VAL A 135 18.49 4.61 12.35
N ARG A 136 19.46 5.09 11.56
CA ARG A 136 20.70 4.35 11.29
C ARG A 136 21.55 4.09 12.53
N GLU A 137 21.66 5.07 13.42
CA GLU A 137 22.51 4.98 14.61
C GLU A 137 21.85 4.19 15.73
N LYS A 138 20.58 4.45 16.02
CA LYS A 138 19.87 3.85 17.16
C LYS A 138 19.07 2.60 16.79
N TYR A 139 18.66 2.46 15.53
CA TYR A 139 17.76 1.39 15.06
C TYR A 139 18.23 0.77 13.73
N PRO A 140 19.47 0.26 13.62
CA PRO A 140 20.05 -0.19 12.35
C PRO A 140 19.21 -1.27 11.65
N SER A 141 18.54 -2.15 12.41
CA SER A 141 17.64 -3.19 11.88
C SER A 141 16.37 -2.64 11.20
N LYS A 142 16.07 -1.34 11.37
CA LYS A 142 14.88 -0.66 10.85
C LYS A 142 15.17 0.24 9.65
N CYS A 143 16.43 0.46 9.27
CA CYS A 143 16.79 1.34 8.15
C CYS A 143 16.13 0.92 6.83
N LEU A 144 16.11 -0.39 6.57
CA LEU A 144 15.54 -0.99 5.36
C LEU A 144 14.05 -1.32 5.53
N PHE A 145 13.27 -0.46 6.21
CA PHE A 145 11.83 -0.67 6.38
C PHE A 145 11.09 -0.75 5.05
N TYR A 146 11.57 -0.01 4.05
CA TYR A 146 10.98 0.03 2.72
C TYR A 146 11.06 -1.30 1.97
N ASN A 147 11.91 -2.24 2.39
CA ASN A 147 11.93 -3.60 1.82
C ASN A 147 10.75 -4.46 2.29
N GLU A 148 10.04 -4.08 3.34
CA GLU A 148 8.81 -4.76 3.76
C GLU A 148 7.57 -4.26 2.99
N LEU A 149 7.71 -3.15 2.27
CA LEU A 149 6.62 -2.47 1.57
C LEU A 149 6.64 -2.87 0.11
N HIS A 150 5.70 -3.73 -0.28
CA HIS A 150 5.66 -4.34 -1.60
C HIS A 150 4.52 -3.77 -2.43
N TYR A 151 4.69 -3.71 -3.75
CA TYR A 151 3.64 -3.30 -4.70
C TYR A 151 3.06 -1.89 -4.51
N VAL A 152 3.62 -1.06 -3.62
CA VAL A 152 3.09 0.29 -3.31
C VAL A 152 3.07 1.18 -4.57
N ASP A 153 4.12 1.15 -5.40
CA ASP A 153 4.17 1.91 -6.66
C ASP A 153 3.09 1.45 -7.65
N LYS A 154 2.86 0.14 -7.74
CA LYS A 154 1.84 -0.44 -8.63
C LYS A 154 0.45 -0.09 -8.13
N ALA A 155 0.20 -0.20 -6.84
CA ALA A 155 -1.07 0.14 -6.21
C ALA A 155 -1.40 1.63 -6.33
N ALA A 156 -0.39 2.51 -6.29
CA ALA A 156 -0.54 3.95 -6.50
C ALA A 156 -1.02 4.31 -7.92
N ALA A 157 -0.73 3.47 -8.91
CA ALA A 157 -1.16 3.68 -10.30
C ALA A 157 -2.56 3.11 -10.61
N VAL A 158 -3.16 2.33 -9.70
CA VAL A 158 -4.47 1.70 -9.93
C VAL A 158 -5.59 2.72 -9.72
N SER A 159 -6.48 2.83 -10.72
CA SER A 159 -7.75 3.55 -10.57
C SER A 159 -8.79 2.62 -9.97
N LEU A 160 -9.06 2.79 -8.67
CA LEU A 160 -10.10 2.01 -7.99
C LEU A 160 -11.48 2.21 -8.64
N GLU A 161 -11.79 3.42 -9.12
CA GLU A 161 -13.08 3.69 -9.77
C GLU A 161 -13.28 2.83 -11.02
N ASN A 162 -12.26 2.75 -11.88
CA ASN A 162 -12.33 1.93 -13.08
C ASN A 162 -12.46 0.46 -12.73
N VAL A 163 -11.65 -0.03 -11.78
CA VAL A 163 -11.73 -1.42 -11.30
C VAL A 163 -13.12 -1.75 -10.78
N LEU A 164 -13.75 -0.85 -10.03
CA LEU A 164 -15.13 -1.03 -9.53
C LEU A 164 -16.16 -1.06 -10.65
N CYS A 165 -16.03 -0.19 -11.66
CA CYS A 165 -16.89 -0.20 -12.84
C CYS A 165 -16.75 -1.51 -13.60
N ASP A 166 -15.53 -1.93 -13.90
CA ASP A 166 -15.25 -3.15 -14.67
C ASP A 166 -15.77 -4.40 -13.95
N VAL A 167 -15.59 -4.49 -12.62
CA VAL A 167 -16.14 -5.60 -11.82
C VAL A 167 -17.68 -5.62 -11.89
N LYS A 168 -18.33 -4.45 -11.78
CA LYS A 168 -19.80 -4.37 -11.92
C LYS A 168 -20.26 -4.77 -13.32
N GLU A 169 -19.53 -4.38 -14.35
CA GLU A 169 -19.85 -4.78 -15.72
C GLU A 169 -19.70 -6.30 -15.93
N LEU A 170 -18.66 -6.91 -15.35
CA LEU A 170 -18.49 -8.36 -15.37
C LEU A 170 -19.62 -9.09 -14.64
N GLN A 171 -20.01 -8.60 -13.46
CA GLN A 171 -21.13 -9.16 -12.70
C GLN A 171 -22.45 -9.07 -13.48
N ARG A 172 -22.73 -7.90 -14.07
CA ARG A 172 -23.91 -7.69 -14.92
C ARG A 172 -23.90 -8.58 -16.15
N GLY A 173 -22.75 -8.72 -16.82
CA GLY A 173 -22.59 -9.61 -17.97
C GLY A 173 -22.83 -11.08 -17.62
N MET A 174 -22.35 -11.52 -16.45
CA MET A 174 -22.59 -12.87 -15.94
C MET A 174 -24.07 -13.09 -15.61
N GLU A 175 -24.76 -12.12 -14.99
CA GLU A 175 -26.19 -12.19 -14.71
C GLU A 175 -27.02 -12.32 -16.00
N LEU A 176 -26.67 -11.54 -17.03
CA LEU A 176 -27.32 -11.65 -18.33
C LEU A 176 -27.12 -13.02 -18.98
N THR A 177 -25.91 -13.58 -18.85
CA THR A 177 -25.59 -14.92 -19.36
C THR A 177 -26.41 -15.99 -18.65
N TRP A 178 -26.56 -15.87 -17.32
CA TRP A 178 -27.43 -16.72 -16.51
C TRP A 178 -28.90 -16.63 -16.96
N ARG A 179 -29.42 -15.41 -17.13
CA ARG A 179 -30.82 -15.17 -17.54
C ARG A 179 -31.13 -15.79 -18.91
N GLU A 180 -30.19 -15.74 -19.83
CA GLU A 180 -30.34 -16.31 -21.18
C GLU A 180 -30.19 -17.82 -21.18
N PHE A 181 -29.32 -18.37 -20.33
CA PHE A 181 -29.28 -19.80 -20.05
C PHE A 181 -30.62 -20.31 -19.52
N SER A 182 -31.26 -19.61 -18.58
CA SER A 182 -32.57 -19.99 -18.03
C SER A 182 -33.69 -20.05 -19.07
N VAL A 183 -33.57 -19.33 -20.20
CA VAL A 183 -34.57 -19.37 -21.26
C VAL A 183 -34.25 -20.42 -22.31
N GLN A 184 -33.01 -20.47 -22.80
CA GLN A 184 -32.64 -21.30 -23.95
C GLN A 184 -31.98 -22.64 -23.58
N HIS A 185 -31.64 -22.86 -22.30
CA HIS A 185 -31.00 -24.09 -21.77
C HIS A 185 -29.79 -24.56 -22.59
N ASN A 186 -28.99 -23.61 -23.07
CA ASN A 186 -27.84 -23.89 -23.95
C ASN A 186 -26.65 -24.47 -23.16
N ALA A 187 -26.13 -25.61 -23.62
CA ALA A 187 -24.99 -26.29 -23.01
C ALA A 187 -23.72 -25.42 -22.95
N LEU A 188 -23.44 -24.61 -23.98
CA LEU A 188 -22.26 -23.73 -24.00
C LEU A 188 -22.33 -22.63 -22.93
N LEU A 189 -23.53 -22.11 -22.68
CA LEU A 189 -23.75 -21.11 -21.62
C LEU A 189 -23.57 -21.75 -20.24
N LYS A 190 -24.08 -22.97 -20.05
CA LYS A 190 -23.89 -23.74 -18.81
C LYS A 190 -22.42 -24.00 -18.52
N ASP A 191 -21.67 -24.44 -19.54
CA ASP A 191 -20.24 -24.68 -19.46
C ASP A 191 -19.48 -23.39 -19.13
N PHE A 192 -19.84 -22.28 -19.77
CA PHE A 192 -19.20 -21.00 -19.51
C PHE A 192 -19.46 -20.51 -18.07
N ILE A 193 -20.72 -20.56 -17.62
CA ILE A 193 -21.12 -20.15 -16.26
C ILE A 193 -20.37 -20.99 -15.23
N SER A 194 -20.45 -22.31 -15.31
CA SER A 194 -19.82 -23.21 -14.33
C SER A 194 -18.30 -23.03 -14.22
N ARG A 195 -17.61 -22.71 -15.32
CA ARG A 195 -16.16 -22.47 -15.33
C ARG A 195 -15.76 -21.12 -14.72
N HIS A 196 -16.61 -20.11 -14.80
CA HIS A 196 -16.22 -18.71 -14.52
C HIS A 196 -16.95 -18.09 -13.32
N GLU A 197 -18.05 -18.67 -12.86
CA GLU A 197 -18.86 -18.18 -11.74
C GLU A 197 -18.03 -18.06 -10.45
N ALA A 198 -17.20 -19.07 -10.14
CA ALA A 198 -16.32 -19.03 -8.99
C ALA A 198 -15.26 -17.91 -9.07
N ARG A 199 -14.83 -17.53 -10.28
CA ARG A 199 -13.86 -16.45 -10.50
C ARG A 199 -14.46 -15.05 -10.33
N LEU A 200 -15.79 -14.96 -10.26
CA LEU A 200 -16.53 -13.73 -9.95
C LEU A 200 -17.17 -13.80 -8.57
N SER A 201 -16.76 -14.73 -7.70
CA SER A 201 -17.41 -14.87 -6.39
C SER A 201 -17.49 -13.49 -5.74
N LYS A 202 -18.71 -13.14 -5.34
CA LYS A 202 -19.02 -11.80 -4.85
C LYS A 202 -18.11 -11.46 -3.68
N ASP A 203 -17.87 -12.41 -2.80
CA ASP A 203 -17.02 -12.25 -1.62
C ASP A 203 -15.58 -11.85 -1.95
N ALA A 204 -14.95 -12.47 -2.94
CA ALA A 204 -13.54 -12.21 -3.25
C ALA A 204 -13.28 -10.77 -3.73
N PHE A 205 -14.21 -10.20 -4.50
CA PHE A 205 -14.11 -8.81 -4.95
C PHE A 205 -14.72 -7.86 -3.93
N GLU A 206 -15.85 -8.23 -3.32
CA GLU A 206 -16.56 -7.40 -2.35
C GLU A 206 -15.75 -7.19 -1.07
N ASP A 207 -14.96 -8.15 -0.61
CA ASP A 207 -14.07 -7.97 0.54
C ASP A 207 -12.94 -6.99 0.26
N VAL A 208 -12.39 -7.02 -0.96
CA VAL A 208 -11.39 -6.05 -1.42
C VAL A 208 -12.03 -4.68 -1.55
N VAL A 209 -13.25 -4.62 -2.11
CA VAL A 209 -14.02 -3.39 -2.23
C VAL A 209 -14.50 -2.87 -0.88
N LYS A 210 -14.78 -3.69 0.13
CA LYS A 210 -15.11 -3.25 1.51
C LYS A 210 -13.86 -2.72 2.20
N PHE A 211 -12.77 -3.48 2.10
CA PHE A 211 -11.47 -3.11 2.67
C PHE A 211 -10.99 -1.73 2.17
N PHE A 212 -11.17 -1.44 0.87
CA PHE A 212 -10.81 -0.14 0.31
C PHE A 212 -11.96 0.86 0.31
N GLY A 213 -13.20 0.43 0.13
CA GLY A 213 -14.40 1.24 -0.11
C GLY A 213 -14.92 1.97 1.12
N GLU A 214 -14.82 1.37 2.31
CA GLU A 214 -15.20 2.04 3.55
C GLU A 214 -14.23 3.19 3.90
N SER A 215 -12.94 3.02 3.59
CA SER A 215 -11.92 4.08 3.77
C SER A 215 -11.84 5.06 2.57
N SER A 216 -12.21 4.62 1.35
CA SER A 216 -12.08 5.36 0.09
C SER A 216 -12.86 6.67 0.04
N LYS A 217 -13.96 6.78 0.81
CA LYS A 217 -14.77 8.01 0.87
C LYS A 217 -13.98 9.21 1.41
N THR A 218 -12.93 8.95 2.17
CA THR A 218 -12.08 10.01 2.76
C THR A 218 -10.70 10.10 2.10
N MET A 219 -10.15 8.98 1.61
CA MET A 219 -8.87 8.96 0.90
C MET A 219 -8.80 7.75 -0.06
N PRO A 220 -8.95 7.96 -1.39
CA PRO A 220 -8.86 6.85 -2.34
C PRO A 220 -7.42 6.32 -2.44
N PRO A 221 -7.22 5.07 -2.91
CA PRO A 221 -5.89 4.47 -3.15
C PRO A 221 -4.93 5.35 -3.95
N SER A 222 -5.47 6.05 -4.96
CA SER A 222 -4.76 7.01 -5.82
C SER A 222 -4.24 8.25 -5.09
N VAL A 223 -4.66 8.47 -3.84
CA VAL A 223 -4.12 9.52 -2.95
C VAL A 223 -3.32 8.89 -1.81
N PHE A 224 -3.78 7.77 -1.27
CA PHE A 224 -3.16 7.09 -0.13
C PHE A 224 -1.77 6.51 -0.44
N PHE A 225 -1.66 5.64 -1.46
CA PHE A 225 -0.40 4.96 -1.76
C PHE A 225 0.71 5.92 -2.22
N PRO A 226 0.44 6.97 -3.04
CA PRO A 226 1.46 7.95 -3.41
C PRO A 226 2.17 8.63 -2.24
N ILE A 227 1.51 8.79 -1.09
CA ILE A 227 2.15 9.36 0.11
C ILE A 227 3.32 8.48 0.53
N PHE A 228 3.11 7.16 0.60
CA PHE A 228 4.17 6.20 0.93
C PHE A 228 5.24 6.13 -0.16
N VAL A 229 4.85 6.15 -1.44
CA VAL A 229 5.81 6.19 -2.56
C VAL A 229 6.75 7.39 -2.42
N ARG A 230 6.20 8.59 -2.24
CA ARG A 230 7.00 9.82 -2.07
C ARG A 230 7.88 9.74 -0.83
N PHE A 231 7.31 9.32 0.30
CA PHE A 231 8.05 9.19 1.57
C PHE A 231 9.22 8.21 1.46
N ILE A 232 9.00 7.01 0.91
CA ILE A 232 10.04 5.99 0.72
C ILE A 232 11.14 6.50 -0.21
N LYS A 233 10.74 7.09 -1.35
CA LYS A 233 11.70 7.65 -2.30
C LYS A 233 12.55 8.74 -1.65
N ALA A 234 11.93 9.66 -0.93
CA ALA A 234 12.62 10.72 -0.22
C ALA A 234 13.53 10.19 0.89
N TYR A 235 13.08 9.19 1.66
CA TYR A 235 13.87 8.58 2.71
C TYR A 235 15.14 7.93 2.15
N ARG A 236 15.03 7.19 1.04
CA ARG A 236 16.19 6.55 0.37
C ARG A 236 17.19 7.60 -0.13
N VAL A 237 16.70 8.69 -0.73
CA VAL A 237 17.56 9.80 -1.15
C VAL A 237 18.26 10.41 0.07
N SER A 238 17.53 10.68 1.16
CA SER A 238 18.11 11.22 2.39
C SER A 238 19.16 10.30 3.02
N GLU A 239 18.96 8.97 3.00
CA GLU A 239 19.98 8.00 3.43
C GLU A 239 21.25 8.10 2.56
N GLN A 240 21.11 8.13 1.24
CA GLN A 240 22.23 8.21 0.31
C GLN A 240 23.01 9.52 0.48
N GLU A 241 22.32 10.65 0.58
CA GLU A 241 22.93 11.96 0.81
C GLU A 241 23.66 12.01 2.16
N ASN A 242 23.07 11.43 3.21
CA ASN A 242 23.71 11.32 4.53
C ASN A 242 24.98 10.47 4.50
N GLU A 243 24.96 9.35 3.77
CA GLU A 243 26.12 8.49 3.63
C GLU A 243 27.24 9.18 2.83
N GLN A 244 26.89 9.85 1.73
CA GLN A 244 27.84 10.61 0.93
C GLN A 244 28.50 11.73 1.74
N ARG A 245 27.71 12.46 2.54
CA ARG A 245 28.20 13.53 3.41
C ARG A 245 29.20 13.00 4.45
N ARG A 246 28.89 11.87 5.07
CA ARG A 246 29.79 11.21 6.05
C ARG A 246 31.10 10.76 5.40
N ARG A 247 31.05 10.18 4.19
CA ARG A 247 32.26 9.79 3.45
C ARG A 247 33.12 11.01 3.09
N GLN A 248 32.51 12.13 2.69
CA GLN A 248 33.23 13.37 2.40
C GLN A 248 33.91 13.95 3.65
N GLU A 249 33.23 13.97 4.79
CA GLU A 249 33.80 14.40 6.07
C GLU A 249 34.99 13.53 6.47
N GLN A 250 34.89 12.20 6.32
CA GLN A 250 35.99 11.27 6.59
C GLN A 250 37.20 11.51 5.67
N MET A 251 36.98 11.69 4.36
CA MET A 251 38.06 11.98 3.41
C MET A 251 38.75 13.33 3.70
N LEU A 252 38.01 14.34 4.17
CA LEU A 252 38.58 15.64 4.55
C LEU A 252 39.42 15.52 5.82
N LEU A 253 38.96 14.77 6.82
CA LEU A 253 39.71 14.47 8.05
C LEU A 253 41.01 13.72 7.75
N GLU A 254 40.96 12.67 6.91
CA GLU A 254 42.14 11.91 6.51
C GLU A 254 43.17 12.76 5.74
N LYS A 255 42.70 13.61 4.81
CA LYS A 255 43.58 14.57 4.09
C LYS A 255 44.21 15.58 5.04
N GLN A 256 43.47 16.06 6.03
CA GLN A 256 43.98 17.01 7.01
C GLN A 256 45.00 16.35 7.95
N GLU A 257 44.82 15.08 8.32
CA GLU A 257 45.82 14.31 9.07
C GLU A 257 47.09 14.01 8.26
N THR A 258 46.98 13.77 6.95
CA THR A 258 48.16 13.53 6.10
C THR A 258 48.97 14.78 5.79
N LEU A 259 48.37 15.98 5.89
CA LEU A 259 49.03 17.27 5.66
C LEU A 259 49.71 17.84 6.92
N LEU A 260 49.47 17.29 8.11
CA LEU A 260 50.19 17.66 9.34
C LEU A 260 51.60 17.01 9.33
N PRO A 261 52.70 17.78 9.44
CA PRO A 261 54.05 17.20 9.45
C PRO A 261 54.22 16.26 10.64
N GLN A 262 54.59 14.98 10.39
CA GLN A 262 55.02 14.08 11.45
C GLN A 262 56.37 14.55 12.00
N SER A 263 56.35 15.44 12.99
CA SER A 263 57.53 15.76 13.78
C SER A 263 57.98 14.51 14.56
N PRO A 264 59.27 14.12 14.54
CA PRO A 264 59.76 12.85 15.12
C PRO A 264 59.49 12.68 16.63
N SER A 265 59.12 13.76 17.33
CA SER A 265 58.89 13.79 18.78
C SER A 265 57.57 13.16 19.25
N GLN A 266 56.62 12.83 18.36
CA GLN A 266 55.30 12.33 18.78
C GLN A 266 55.17 10.80 18.87
N ARG A 267 56.11 10.02 18.31
CA ARG A 267 56.06 8.53 18.38
C ARG A 267 56.10 7.99 19.81
N GLY A 268 56.92 8.60 20.68
CA GLY A 268 56.99 8.21 22.10
C GLY A 268 55.74 8.58 22.91
N LYS A 269 55.07 9.69 22.54
CA LYS A 269 53.82 10.11 23.20
C LYS A 269 52.63 9.23 22.80
N ARG A 270 52.54 8.80 21.53
CA ARG A 270 51.49 7.87 21.08
C ARG A 270 51.54 6.51 21.80
N GLN A 271 52.73 5.95 21.99
CA GLN A 271 52.88 4.68 22.73
C GLN A 271 52.48 4.82 24.21
N GLN A 272 52.85 5.93 24.87
CA GLN A 272 52.40 6.21 26.25
C GLN A 272 50.89 6.43 26.34
N GLN A 273 50.29 7.06 25.34
CA GLN A 273 48.86 7.37 25.31
C GLN A 273 48.01 6.13 24.97
N GLU A 274 48.49 5.22 24.13
CA GLU A 274 47.90 3.91 23.89
C GLU A 274 47.96 3.02 25.14
N LEU A 275 49.10 3.00 25.86
CA LEU A 275 49.22 2.32 27.15
C LEU A 275 48.28 2.88 28.21
N PHE A 276 48.13 4.21 28.30
CA PHE A 276 47.17 4.85 29.21
C PHE A 276 45.71 4.54 28.85
N THR A 277 45.40 4.46 27.55
CA THR A 277 44.04 4.15 27.07
C THR A 277 43.69 2.68 27.31
N GLU A 278 44.66 1.77 27.14
CA GLU A 278 44.53 0.34 27.43
C GLU A 278 44.39 0.08 28.94
N LEU A 279 45.13 0.82 29.79
CA LEU A 279 45.00 0.78 31.25
C LEU A 279 43.64 1.34 31.72
N ARG A 280 43.13 2.42 31.10
CA ARG A 280 41.76 2.90 31.35
C ARG A 280 40.72 1.87 30.91
N ARG A 281 40.90 1.20 29.77
CA ARG A 281 40.00 0.13 29.31
C ARG A 281 39.92 -1.04 30.29
N ARG A 282 41.03 -1.34 30.98
CA ARG A 282 41.09 -2.36 32.03
C ARG A 282 40.47 -1.90 33.35
N GLN A 283 40.58 -0.62 33.72
CA GLN A 283 39.92 -0.07 34.92
C GLN A 283 38.41 0.16 34.75
N VAL A 284 37.91 0.46 33.55
CA VAL A 284 36.47 0.66 33.29
C VAL A 284 35.67 -0.65 33.36
N LYS A 285 36.33 -1.82 33.31
CA LYS A 285 35.64 -3.10 33.48
C LYS A 285 35.16 -3.35 34.92
N ASP A 286 35.68 -2.61 35.91
CA ASP A 286 35.32 -2.71 37.33
C ASP A 286 34.74 -1.42 37.93
N SER A 287 34.56 -0.34 37.16
CA SER A 287 33.95 0.88 37.71
C SER A 287 33.38 1.79 36.62
N CYS A 288 32.05 1.87 36.54
CA CYS A 288 31.36 3.14 36.29
C CYS A 288 29.85 3.01 36.55
N HIS A 289 29.46 3.31 37.78
CA HIS A 289 28.26 4.08 38.07
C HIS A 289 28.65 5.56 37.98
N VAL A 290 27.68 6.41 37.57
CA VAL A 290 27.63 7.89 37.67
C VAL A 290 28.08 8.74 36.46
N TYR A 291 27.06 9.12 35.68
CA TYR A 291 26.69 10.43 35.11
C TYR A 291 27.73 11.51 34.77
N GLU A 292 27.72 11.93 33.51
CA GLU A 292 27.96 13.32 33.09
C GLU A 292 26.89 13.72 32.05
N GLY A 293 26.30 14.90 32.26
CA GLY A 293 24.96 15.23 31.77
C GLY A 293 24.83 15.70 30.31
N LYS A 294 23.57 15.60 29.87
CA LYS A 294 22.94 16.15 28.64
C LYS A 294 22.99 15.31 27.36
N ASP A 295 22.78 14.00 27.48
CA ASP A 295 22.15 13.17 26.43
C ASP A 295 21.08 12.20 26.98
N GLY A 296 21.01 12.05 28.31
CA GLY A 296 20.09 11.15 28.99
C GLY A 296 18.63 11.58 29.02
N ALA A 297 18.29 12.84 28.73
CA ALA A 297 16.88 13.29 28.79
C ALA A 297 16.00 12.57 27.76
N ILE A 298 16.54 12.18 26.61
CA ILE A 298 15.82 11.39 25.60
C ILE A 298 15.79 9.90 26.01
N GLU A 299 16.84 9.42 26.66
CA GLU A 299 16.92 8.04 27.16
C GLU A 299 15.94 7.83 28.31
N ASP A 300 15.81 8.77 29.23
CA ASP A 300 14.83 8.76 30.31
C ASP A 300 13.40 8.82 29.76
N ILE A 301 13.11 9.70 28.78
CA ILE A 301 11.79 9.80 28.16
C ILE A 301 11.40 8.52 27.38
N ILE A 302 12.35 7.88 26.70
CA ILE A 302 12.08 6.66 25.93
C ILE A 302 11.94 5.46 26.86
N THR A 303 12.77 5.35 27.89
CA THR A 303 12.76 4.23 28.83
C THR A 303 11.55 4.30 29.76
N GLU A 304 11.18 5.49 30.24
CA GLU A 304 9.98 5.72 31.05
C GLU A 304 8.70 5.45 30.24
N ARG A 305 8.67 5.78 28.94
CA ARG A 305 7.58 5.36 28.05
C ARG A 305 7.55 3.87 27.82
N GLU A 306 8.70 3.21 27.63
CA GLU A 306 8.74 1.76 27.35
C GLU A 306 8.21 0.94 28.53
N ILE A 307 8.45 1.40 29.76
CA ILE A 307 7.87 0.82 30.99
C ILE A 307 6.35 1.04 31.03
N HIS A 308 5.88 2.26 30.77
CA HIS A 308 4.45 2.59 30.78
C HIS A 308 3.66 1.89 29.66
N TYR A 309 4.26 1.66 28.48
CA TYR A 309 3.63 0.86 27.41
C TYR A 309 3.56 -0.62 27.78
N ARG A 310 4.60 -1.21 28.39
CA ARG A 310 4.59 -2.63 28.84
C ARG A 310 3.59 -2.89 29.97
N GLU A 311 3.38 -1.93 30.85
CA GLU A 311 2.35 -2.04 31.91
C GLU A 311 0.94 -1.91 31.34
N ARG A 312 0.74 -1.04 30.34
CA ARG A 312 -0.56 -0.84 29.72
C ARG A 312 -0.95 -1.97 28.75
N ASP A 313 0.00 -2.54 28.03
CA ASP A 313 -0.22 -3.74 27.21
C ASP A 313 -0.62 -4.94 28.08
N ARG A 314 0.01 -5.10 29.25
CA ARG A 314 -0.43 -6.08 30.25
C ARG A 314 -1.87 -5.81 30.68
N HIS A 315 -2.23 -4.56 30.98
CA HIS A 315 -3.59 -4.22 31.42
C HIS A 315 -4.67 -4.42 30.33
N TYR A 316 -4.37 -4.11 29.06
CA TYR A 316 -5.25 -4.37 27.93
C TYR A 316 -5.44 -5.87 27.68
N ILE A 317 -4.37 -6.67 27.80
CA ILE A 317 -4.44 -8.14 27.68
C ILE A 317 -5.32 -8.70 28.80
N THR A 318 -5.14 -8.24 30.04
CA THR A 318 -5.95 -8.68 31.19
C THR A 318 -7.43 -8.28 31.06
N GLN A 319 -7.74 -7.09 30.50
CA GLN A 319 -9.12 -6.69 30.24
C GLN A 319 -9.77 -7.55 29.14
N ARG A 320 -9.05 -7.86 28.06
CA ARG A 320 -9.54 -8.75 26.99
C ARG A 320 -9.71 -10.20 27.43
N GLU A 321 -8.94 -10.66 28.41
CA GLU A 321 -9.12 -11.98 29.02
C GLU A 321 -10.36 -12.01 29.91
N ARG A 322 -10.59 -10.97 30.73
CA ARG A 322 -11.82 -10.84 31.52
C ARG A 322 -13.08 -10.72 30.67
N GLU A 323 -13.04 -9.96 29.57
CA GLU A 323 -14.18 -9.85 28.64
C GLU A 323 -14.48 -11.18 27.95
N ARG A 324 -13.45 -11.97 27.61
CA ARG A 324 -13.64 -13.33 27.06
C ARG A 324 -14.24 -14.29 28.09
N ASP A 325 -13.78 -14.25 29.34
CA ASP A 325 -14.33 -15.08 30.42
C ASP A 325 -15.79 -14.73 30.73
N ILE A 326 -16.15 -13.44 30.74
CA ILE A 326 -17.54 -12.99 30.94
C ILE A 326 -18.44 -13.45 29.79
N THR A 327 -17.92 -13.43 28.55
CA THR A 327 -18.68 -13.89 27.37
C THR A 327 -18.88 -15.41 27.41
N SER A 328 -17.86 -16.17 27.78
CA SER A 328 -17.94 -17.63 27.96
C SER A 328 -18.71 -18.10 29.20
N GLN A 329 -18.93 -17.23 30.19
CA GLN A 329 -19.87 -17.49 31.29
C GLN A 329 -21.33 -17.24 30.85
N ARG A 330 -21.59 -16.16 30.11
CA ARG A 330 -22.92 -15.89 29.56
C ARG A 330 -23.40 -16.94 28.57
N GLU A 331 -22.49 -17.51 27.77
CA GLU A 331 -22.81 -18.62 26.86
C GLU A 331 -23.12 -19.93 27.58
N ARG A 332 -22.65 -20.09 28.83
CA ARG A 332 -22.94 -21.27 29.67
C ARG A 332 -24.22 -21.15 30.50
N GLU A 333 -24.78 -19.95 30.65
CA GLU A 333 -26.06 -19.71 31.32
C GLU A 333 -27.26 -19.77 30.36
N ILE A 334 -27.02 -19.92 29.05
CA ILE A 334 -28.04 -19.96 27.99
C ILE A 334 -28.31 -21.41 27.50
N HIS A 335 -27.58 -22.40 28.04
CA HIS A 335 -27.81 -23.83 27.85
C HIS A 335 -28.13 -24.49 29.20
#